data_AF-A0A5W1XZY3-F1
#
_entry.id   AF-A0A5W1XZY3-F1
#
_cell.length_a   1.000
_cell.length_b   1.000
_cell.length_c   1.000
_cell.angle_alpha   90.00
_cell.angle_beta   90.00
_cell.angle_gamma   90.00
#
_symmetry.space_group_name_H-M   'P 1'
#
loop_
_entity.id
_entity.type
_entity.pdbx_description
1 polymer ?
#
loop_
_entity_poly.entity_id
_entity_poly.type
_entity_poly.pdbx_seq_one_letter_code
_entity_poly.pdbx_strand_id
1 'polypeptide(L)' 'GILAEDDKDAIPLELIHHWHNEGLINWLGRSSNVYELIQKSNIVALPSIYPEGVPRLLLEASSVGRACIAYDTGGC' A
#
# COMPACT_ATOMS: atom_id res chain seq x y z
N GLY A 1 -1.87 -7.92 -2.60
CA GLY A 1 -0.69 -7.30 -3.20
C GLY A 1 -0.09 -8.22 -4.23
N ILE A 2 1.12 -7.89 -4.67
CA ILE A 2 2.01 -8.81 -5.38
C ILE A 2 2.69 -9.66 -4.30
N LEU A 3 2.79 -10.97 -4.50
CA LEU A 3 3.57 -11.86 -3.65
C LEU A 3 5.01 -11.86 -4.18
N ALA A 4 5.98 -11.75 -3.29
CA ALA A 4 7.41 -11.75 -3.61
C ALA A 4 8.11 -12.84 -2.79
N GLU A 5 7.88 -14.10 -3.16
CA GLU A 5 8.32 -15.27 -2.40
C GLU A 5 9.85 -15.38 -2.27
N ASP A 6 10.61 -14.84 -3.24
CA ASP A 6 12.07 -14.87 -3.28
C ASP A 6 12.74 -13.56 -2.78
N ASP A 7 11.97 -12.61 -2.27
CA ASP A 7 12.50 -11.35 -1.77
C ASP A 7 12.78 -11.44 -0.26
N LYS A 8 14.06 -11.29 0.10
CA LYS A 8 14.53 -11.32 1.50
C LYS A 8 13.96 -10.19 2.37
N ASP A 9 13.53 -9.10 1.76
CA ASP A 9 12.99 -7.93 2.44
C ASP A 9 11.44 -7.98 2.49
N ALA A 10 10.81 -8.99 1.87
CA ALA A 10 9.37 -9.18 1.92
C ALA A 10 8.88 -9.65 3.29
N ILE A 11 7.71 -9.15 3.69
CA ILE A 11 7.00 -9.66 4.87
C ILE A 11 6.39 -11.02 4.52
N PRO A 12 6.68 -12.09 5.28
CA PRO A 12 6.10 -13.41 5.03
C PRO A 12 4.57 -13.37 5.05
N LEU A 13 3.94 -14.10 4.11
CA LEU A 13 2.48 -14.08 3.96
C LEU A 13 1.78 -14.61 5.22
N GLU A 14 2.40 -15.56 5.91
CA GLU A 14 1.93 -16.11 7.18
C GLU A 14 1.82 -15.03 8.26
N LEU A 15 2.78 -14.09 8.29
CA LEU A 15 2.78 -12.98 9.25
C LEU A 15 1.66 -11.98 8.93
N ILE A 16 1.43 -11.69 7.65
CA ILE A 16 0.31 -10.84 7.19
C ILE A 16 -1.04 -11.49 7.59
N HIS A 17 -1.20 -12.80 7.38
CA HIS A 17 -2.40 -13.53 7.78
C HIS A 17 -2.58 -13.56 9.29
N HIS A 18 -1.50 -13.71 10.05
CA HIS A 18 -1.54 -13.64 11.50
C HIS A 18 -2.09 -12.29 11.98
N TRP A 19 -1.53 -11.16 11.53
CA TRP A 19 -2.04 -9.82 11.87
C TRP A 19 -3.48 -9.58 11.43
N HIS A 20 -3.88 -10.15 10.29
CA HIS A 20 -5.26 -10.09 9.84
C HIS A 20 -6.21 -10.84 10.78
N ASN A 21 -5.84 -12.06 11.19
CA ASN A 21 -6.63 -12.89 12.10
C ASN A 21 -6.71 -12.29 13.51
N GLU A 22 -5.68 -11.55 13.94
CA GLU A 22 -5.69 -10.77 15.19
C GLU A 22 -6.53 -9.48 15.09
N GLY A 23 -7.00 -9.11 13.89
CA GLY A 23 -7.77 -7.89 13.65
C GLY A 23 -6.94 -6.61 13.63
N LEU A 24 -5.60 -6.70 13.57
CA LEU A 24 -4.69 -5.56 13.50
C LEU A 24 -4.73 -4.87 12.14
N ILE A 25 -4.92 -5.65 11.07
CA ILE A 25 -5.02 -5.16 9.69
C ILE A 25 -6.16 -5.87 8.94
N ASN A 26 -6.67 -5.23 7.90
CA ASN A 26 -7.53 -5.89 6.92
C ASN A 26 -6.73 -6.17 5.64
N TRP A 27 -6.26 -7.40 5.47
CA TRP A 27 -5.52 -7.78 4.26
C TRP A 27 -6.46 -8.16 3.12
N LEU A 28 -6.58 -7.27 2.13
CA LEU A 28 -7.50 -7.43 1.00
C LEU A 28 -6.93 -8.24 -0.17
N GLY A 29 -5.69 -8.72 -0.07
CA GLY A 29 -5.04 -9.43 -1.17
C GLY A 29 -4.86 -8.54 -2.42
N ARG A 30 -4.92 -9.15 -3.61
CA ARG A 30 -4.83 -8.43 -4.90
C ARG A 30 -6.22 -7.94 -5.29
N SER A 31 -6.39 -6.62 -5.38
CA SER A 31 -7.62 -6.00 -5.88
C SER A 31 -7.42 -5.48 -7.30
N SER A 32 -8.43 -5.63 -8.14
CA SER A 32 -8.52 -4.99 -9.46
C SER A 32 -9.21 -3.62 -9.42
N ASN A 33 -9.82 -3.26 -8.28
CA ASN A 33 -10.56 -2.01 -8.12
C ASN A 33 -9.95 -1.16 -7.00
N VAL A 34 -8.79 -0.55 -7.28
CA VAL A 34 -8.08 0.30 -6.33
C VAL A 34 -8.85 1.61 -6.08
N TYR A 35 -9.53 2.14 -7.10
CA TYR A 35 -10.33 3.36 -7.00
C TYR A 35 -11.37 3.30 -5.87
N GLU A 36 -12.15 2.22 -5.80
CA GLU A 36 -13.17 2.05 -4.75
C GLU A 36 -12.54 1.94 -3.35
N LEU A 37 -11.37 1.30 -3.24
CA LEU A 37 -10.63 1.20 -1.98
C LEU A 37 -10.13 2.56 -1.51
N ILE A 38 -9.56 3.36 -2.41
CA ILE A 38 -9.13 4.73 -2.12
C ILE A 38 -10.33 5.59 -1.71
N GLN A 39 -11.45 5.49 -2.42
CA GLN A 39 -12.66 6.27 -2.13
C GLN A 39 -13.23 5.97 -0.73
N LYS A 40 -13.16 4.71 -0.27
CA LYS A 40 -13.58 4.28 1.07
C LYS A 40 -12.57 4.63 2.17
N SER A 41 -11.37 5.08 1.81
CA SER A 41 -10.29 5.39 2.75
C SER A 41 -10.25 6.87 3.12
N ASN A 42 -9.72 7.19 4.29
CA ASN A 42 -9.48 8.59 4.70
C ASN A 42 -8.08 9.06 4.30
N ILE A 43 -7.08 8.18 4.40
CA ILE A 43 -5.66 8.45 4.16
C ILE A 43 -5.08 7.32 3.32
N VAL A 44 -4.16 7.65 2.43
CA VAL A 44 -3.32 6.68 1.71
C VAL A 44 -1.88 6.81 2.20
N ALA A 45 -1.31 5.71 2.68
CA ALA A 45 0.08 5.67 3.13
C ALA A 45 0.92 4.83 2.16
N LEU A 46 2.05 5.36 1.72
CA LEU A 46 3.04 4.66 0.91
C LEU A 46 4.38 4.64 1.66
N PRO A 47 4.63 3.61 2.50
CA PRO A 47 5.88 3.46 3.22
C PRO A 47 6.96 2.83 2.33
N SER A 48 7.23 3.44 1.17
CA SER A 48 8.25 2.97 0.22
C SER A 48 9.42 3.94 0.12
N ILE A 49 10.63 3.40 0.00
CA ILE A 49 11.87 4.13 -0.33
C ILE A 49 12.35 3.84 -1.76
N TYR A 50 11.53 3.16 -2.56
CA TYR A 50 11.88 2.76 -3.92
C TYR A 50 11.78 3.95 -4.89
N PRO A 51 12.79 4.23 -5.72
CA PRO A 51 12.80 5.38 -6.62
C PRO A 51 11.92 5.13 -7.86
N GLU A 52 10.62 5.40 -7.73
CA GLU A 52 9.63 5.29 -8.82
C GLU A 52 9.44 6.61 -9.59
N GLY A 53 10.14 7.68 -9.19
CA GLY A 53 9.75 9.04 -9.57
C GLY A 53 8.53 9.43 -8.76
N VAL A 54 7.34 9.53 -9.37
CA VAL A 54 6.08 9.75 -8.64
C VAL A 54 5.24 8.47 -8.67
N PRO A 55 5.09 7.77 -7.53
CA PRO A 55 4.33 6.52 -7.44
C PRO A 55 2.90 6.66 -7.93
N ARG A 56 2.48 5.72 -8.78
CA ARG A 56 1.12 5.72 -9.36
C ARG A 56 0.03 5.78 -8.29
N LEU A 57 0.21 5.08 -7.16
CA LEU A 57 -0.77 5.05 -6.07
C LEU A 57 -1.03 6.44 -5.48
N LEU A 58 0.00 7.30 -5.39
CA LEU A 58 -0.14 8.65 -4.85
C LEU A 58 -0.87 9.58 -5.83
N LEU A 59 -0.67 9.39 -7.14
CA LEU A 59 -1.46 10.09 -8.17
C LEU A 59 -2.94 9.69 -8.10
N GLU A 60 -3.21 8.39 -8.00
CA GLU A 60 -4.57 7.86 -7.85
C GLU A 60 -5.24 8.40 -6.58
N ALA A 61 -4.55 8.36 -5.43
CA ALA A 61 -5.03 8.91 -4.17
C ALA A 61 -5.32 10.41 -4.24
N SER A 62 -4.40 11.18 -4.83
CA SER A 62 -4.54 12.63 -5.00
C SER A 62 -5.72 12.98 -5.91
N SER A 63 -5.96 12.23 -6.98
CA SER A 63 -7.10 12.43 -7.89
C SER A 63 -8.47 12.21 -7.22
N VAL A 64 -8.53 11.33 -6.21
CA VAL A 64 -9.73 11.09 -5.39
C VAL A 64 -9.82 12.09 -4.22
N GLY A 65 -8.81 12.96 -4.06
CA GLY A 65 -8.73 13.92 -2.97
C GLY A 65 -8.53 13.26 -1.61
N ARG A 66 -7.65 12.26 -1.53
CA ARG A 66 -7.22 11.64 -0.27
C ARG A 66 -5.92 12.24 0.22
N ALA A 67 -5.81 12.45 1.52
CA ALA A 67 -4.55 12.82 2.15
C ALA A 67 -3.53 11.67 1.98
N CYS A 68 -2.30 12.02 1.67
CA CYS A 68 -1.23 11.05 1.42
C CYS A 68 -0.11 11.19 2.46
N ILE A 69 0.44 10.06 2.89
CA ILE A 69 1.65 9.97 3.72
C ILE A 69 2.67 9.17 2.92
N ALA A 70 3.85 9.73 2.69
CA ALA A 70 4.98 9.08 2.03
C ALA A 70 6.27 9.32 2.85
N TYR A 71 7.33 8.58 2.55
CA TYR A 71 8.67 8.94 3.06
C TYR A 71 9.13 10.27 2.44
N ASP A 72 10.18 10.88 3.00
CA ASP A 72 10.80 12.11 2.50
C ASP A 72 12.07 11.76 1.73
N THR A 73 11.92 11.36 0.46
CA THR A 73 13.02 10.92 -0.41
C THR A 73 12.89 11.49 -1.83
N GLY A 74 13.96 11.41 -2.62
CA GLY A 74 13.95 11.92 -3.99
C GLY A 74 12.93 11.17 -4.87
N GLY A 75 11.77 11.78 -5.11
CA GLY A 75 10.66 11.19 -5.86
C GLY A 75 9.37 11.19 -5.05
N CYS A 76 9.46 10.86 -3.76
CA CYS A 76 8.46 11.10 -2.70
C CYS A 76 9.21 11.12 -1.37
#